data_AF-A0A0N4XV27-F1
#
_entry.id   AF-A0A0N4XV27-F1
#
_cell.length_a   1.000
_cell.length_b   1.000
_cell.length_c   1.000
_cell.angle_alpha   90.00
_cell.angle_beta   90.00
_cell.angle_gamma   90.00
#
_symmetry.space_group_name_H-M   'P 1'
#
loop_
_entity.id
_entity.type
_entity.pdbx_description
1 polymer ?
#
loop_
_entity_poly.entity_id
_entity_poly.type
_entity_poly.pdbx_seq_one_letter_code
_entity_poly.pdbx_strand_id
1 'polypeptide(L)'
;MNVNAQNKGGSTALHFAARNGNAYLVELLLSHPGIDMNLRNRDGNRAVDLCKDVPKKAWQDVAKLLTSWKKLEKIQVDFMVAGNVMVQLSDGMDTSAGAILSEIGRELNIEPSTLRIFALWVCSESLCLQLKPDHKPLAHLNVKKWRAKVEKWTDQENSRERPHLVLRRSAHATLATELQEGMEDRERKNMKEYRK
;
A
#
# COMPACT_ATOMS: atom_id res chain seq x y z
N MET A 1 8.06 12.41 19.78
CA MET A 1 8.78 13.54 19.15
C MET A 1 7.91 14.06 18.01
N ASN A 2 7.66 15.37 17.90
CA ASN A 2 6.75 15.93 16.88
C ASN A 2 7.52 16.29 15.61
N VAL A 3 7.32 15.57 14.51
CA VAL A 3 7.99 15.79 13.22
C VAL A 3 7.64 17.15 12.58
N ASN A 4 6.49 17.70 12.93
CA ASN A 4 5.96 18.97 12.42
C ASN A 4 6.26 20.17 13.33
N ALA A 5 7.14 20.01 14.32
CA ALA A 5 7.48 21.09 15.23
C ALA A 5 7.99 22.33 14.46
N GLN A 6 7.36 23.48 14.72
CA GLN A 6 7.75 24.76 14.15
C GLN A 6 8.68 25.51 15.10
N ASN A 7 9.73 26.11 14.56
CA ASN A 7 10.58 27.03 15.32
C ASN A 7 9.89 28.40 15.51
N LYS A 8 10.58 29.36 16.13
CA LYS A 8 10.09 30.73 16.32
C LYS A 8 9.68 31.43 15.01
N GLY A 9 10.21 31.03 13.86
CA GLY A 9 9.85 31.55 12.54
C GLY A 9 8.71 30.80 11.84
N GLY A 10 8.12 29.79 12.48
CA GLY A 10 7.12 28.91 11.83
C GLY A 10 7.74 27.85 10.91
N SER A 11 9.06 27.74 10.81
CA SER A 11 9.72 26.77 9.94
C SER A 11 9.80 25.40 10.61
N THR A 12 9.42 24.35 9.88
CA THR A 12 9.56 22.94 10.27
C THR A 12 10.88 22.34 9.75
N ALA A 13 11.24 21.14 10.19
CA ALA A 13 12.38 20.40 9.64
C ALA A 13 12.31 20.25 8.11
N LEU A 14 11.10 20.08 7.55
CA LEU A 14 10.89 19.96 6.10
C LEU A 14 11.21 21.27 5.36
N HIS A 15 10.93 22.44 5.95
CA HIS A 15 11.31 23.73 5.38
C HIS A 15 12.83 23.86 5.25
N PHE A 16 13.58 23.43 6.27
CA PHE A 16 15.04 23.46 6.25
C PHE A 16 15.62 22.47 5.25
N ALA A 17 15.06 21.26 5.18
CA ALA A 17 15.48 20.25 4.20
C ALA A 17 15.26 20.74 2.76
N ALA A 18 14.12 21.37 2.49
CA ALA A 18 13.80 21.94 1.18
C ALA A 18 14.69 23.14 0.83
N ARG A 19 14.86 24.09 1.75
CA ARG A 19 15.74 25.26 1.57
C ARG A 19 17.18 24.89 1.25
N ASN A 20 17.65 23.76 1.79
CA ASN A 20 19.02 23.28 1.58
C ASN A 20 19.17 22.35 0.36
N GLY A 21 18.08 22.04 -0.37
CA GLY A 21 18.11 21.12 -1.50
C GLY A 21 18.48 19.68 -1.10
N ASN A 22 18.18 19.27 0.13
CA ASN A 22 18.58 17.96 0.66
C ASN A 22 17.49 16.90 0.41
N ALA A 23 17.53 16.26 -0.76
CA ALA A 23 16.55 15.23 -1.16
C ALA A 23 16.45 14.07 -0.17
N TYR A 24 17.58 13.55 0.31
CA TYR A 24 17.60 12.44 1.27
C TYR A 24 16.85 12.78 2.56
N LEU A 25 17.11 13.96 3.13
CA LEU A 25 16.42 14.38 4.35
C LEU A 25 14.93 14.63 4.11
N VAL A 26 14.57 15.13 2.93
CA VAL A 26 13.17 15.30 2.53
C VAL A 26 12.47 13.93 2.44
N GLU A 27 13.07 12.93 1.79
CA GLU A 27 12.51 11.57 1.73
C GLU A 27 12.31 10.95 3.11
N LEU A 28 13.32 11.07 3.98
CA LEU A 28 13.26 10.56 5.34
C LEU A 28 12.12 11.21 6.14
N LEU A 29 11.99 12.53 6.07
CA LEU A 29 10.90 13.25 6.76
C LEU A 29 9.53 12.87 6.19
N LEU A 30 9.44 12.74 4.88
CA LEU A 30 8.20 12.38 4.20
C LEU A 30 7.77 10.93 4.50
N SER A 31 8.70 10.01 4.75
CA SER A 31 8.38 8.66 5.19
C SER A 31 7.65 8.60 6.55
N HIS A 32 7.68 9.67 7.33
CA HIS A 32 7.06 9.70 8.65
C HIS A 32 5.51 9.82 8.53
N PRO A 33 4.72 8.93 9.16
CA PRO A 33 3.28 8.81 8.92
C PRO A 33 2.44 10.05 9.29
N GLY A 34 2.99 10.92 10.15
CA GLY A 34 2.37 12.16 10.60
C GLY A 34 2.93 13.44 9.98
N ILE A 35 3.79 13.37 8.95
CA ILE A 35 4.36 14.56 8.32
C ILE A 35 3.27 15.42 7.65
N ASP A 36 3.33 16.73 7.85
CA ASP A 36 2.48 17.69 7.15
C ASP A 36 3.34 18.62 6.28
N MET A 37 3.24 18.42 4.96
CA MET A 37 3.95 19.19 3.95
C MET A 37 3.26 20.51 3.60
N ASN A 38 2.04 20.75 4.09
CA ASN A 38 1.25 21.94 3.80
C ASN A 38 1.41 23.05 4.85
N LEU A 39 2.13 22.78 5.94
CA LEU A 39 2.44 23.79 6.95
C LEU A 39 3.17 24.97 6.33
N ARG A 40 2.76 26.17 6.74
CA ARG A 40 3.36 27.43 6.31
C ARG A 40 4.19 28.03 7.43
N ASN A 41 5.34 28.60 7.06
CA ASN A 41 6.11 29.43 7.97
C ASN A 41 5.45 30.82 8.15
N ARG A 42 6.06 31.71 8.94
CA ARG A 42 5.53 33.07 9.16
C ARG A 42 5.50 33.96 7.91
N ASP A 43 6.30 33.63 6.90
CA ASP A 43 6.29 34.30 5.59
C ASP A 43 5.19 33.75 4.68
N GLY A 44 4.39 32.79 5.15
CA GLY A 44 3.33 32.16 4.37
C GLY A 44 3.82 31.08 3.39
N ASN A 45 5.11 30.73 3.40
CA ASN A 45 5.71 29.77 2.48
C ASN A 45 5.58 28.34 3.01
N ARG A 46 5.25 27.38 2.13
CA ARG A 46 5.43 25.94 2.40
C ARG A 46 6.88 25.54 2.11
N ALA A 47 7.26 24.32 2.50
CA ALA A 47 8.59 23.79 2.23
C ALA A 47 8.98 23.86 0.74
N VAL A 48 8.06 23.49 -0.17
CA VAL A 48 8.29 23.52 -1.63
C VAL A 48 8.50 24.95 -2.16
N ASP A 49 7.85 25.95 -1.56
CA ASP A 49 7.96 27.34 -1.97
C ASP A 49 9.37 27.91 -1.73
N LEU A 50 10.13 27.31 -0.80
CA LEU A 50 11.52 27.69 -0.51
C LEU A 50 12.55 27.14 -1.53
N CYS A 51 12.15 26.20 -2.39
CA CYS A 51 13.08 25.54 -3.32
C CYS A 51 12.65 25.58 -4.80
N LYS A 52 11.37 25.80 -5.09
CA LYS A 52 10.81 25.70 -6.46
C LYS A 52 11.46 26.64 -7.49
N ASP A 53 11.88 27.83 -7.08
CA ASP A 53 12.42 28.86 -7.97
C ASP A 53 13.96 28.81 -8.07
N VAL A 54 14.61 27.87 -7.39
CA VAL A 54 16.07 27.73 -7.41
C VAL A 54 16.51 26.91 -8.63
N PRO A 55 17.35 27.46 -9.54
CA PRO A 55 17.71 26.79 -10.81
C PRO A 55 18.70 25.63 -10.64
N LYS A 56 19.07 25.28 -9.40
CA LYS A 56 20.03 24.19 -9.12
C LYS A 56 19.31 22.85 -9.13
N LYS A 57 19.91 21.85 -9.77
CA LYS A 57 19.37 20.48 -9.90
C LYS A 57 18.87 19.90 -8.56
N ALA A 58 19.65 20.01 -7.49
CA ALA A 58 19.28 19.47 -6.18
C ALA A 58 17.96 20.05 -5.63
N TRP A 59 17.70 21.34 -5.84
CA TRP A 59 16.45 21.98 -5.41
C TRP A 59 15.29 21.64 -6.34
N GLN A 60 15.54 21.50 -7.64
CA GLN A 60 14.54 21.03 -8.60
C GLN A 60 14.09 19.61 -8.30
N ASP A 61 15.03 18.71 -7.95
CA ASP A 61 14.71 17.34 -7.56
C ASP A 61 13.88 17.31 -6.27
N VAL A 62 14.24 18.12 -5.29
CA VAL A 62 13.43 18.30 -4.07
C VAL A 62 12.05 18.88 -4.36
N ALA A 63 11.95 19.90 -5.22
CA ALA A 63 10.68 20.51 -5.58
C ALA A 63 9.77 19.48 -6.27
N LYS A 64 10.32 18.73 -7.23
CA LYS A 64 9.62 17.61 -7.87
C LYS A 64 9.13 16.62 -6.84
N LEU A 65 10.01 16.18 -5.94
CA LEU A 65 9.68 15.24 -4.89
C LEU A 65 8.53 15.77 -4.03
N LEU A 66 8.60 16.99 -3.50
CA LEU A 66 7.53 17.57 -2.69
C LEU A 66 6.21 17.77 -3.46
N THR A 67 6.25 18.00 -4.78
CA THR A 67 5.02 18.14 -5.60
C THR A 67 4.41 16.82 -6.03
N SER A 68 5.22 15.80 -6.28
CA SER A 68 4.76 14.47 -6.73
C SER A 68 4.64 13.46 -5.60
N TRP A 69 5.06 13.82 -4.39
CA TRP A 69 5.03 12.92 -3.25
C TRP A 69 3.59 12.63 -2.86
N LYS A 70 3.23 11.36 -3.00
CA LYS A 70 1.98 10.82 -2.50
C LYS A 70 2.27 10.15 -1.17
N LYS A 71 1.46 10.46 -0.15
CA LYS A 71 1.47 9.69 1.09
C LYS A 71 1.19 8.24 0.72
N LEU A 72 2.21 7.44 0.92
CA LEU A 72 2.18 6.02 0.69
C LEU A 72 1.33 5.39 1.81
N GLU A 73 0.02 5.31 1.58
CA GLU A 73 -0.91 4.64 2.49
C GLU A 73 -0.66 3.13 2.46
N LYS A 74 -0.50 2.51 3.64
CA LYS A 74 -0.40 1.06 3.76
C LYS A 74 -1.74 0.48 4.15
N ILE A 75 -2.06 -0.67 3.59
CA ILE A 75 -3.26 -1.43 3.93
C ILE A 75 -2.87 -2.79 4.51
N GLN A 76 -3.57 -3.21 5.55
CA GLN A 76 -3.41 -4.56 6.09
C GLN A 76 -4.16 -5.56 5.22
N VAL A 77 -3.49 -6.65 4.86
CA VAL A 77 -4.10 -7.82 4.23
C VAL A 77 -3.83 -9.03 5.12
N ASP A 78 -4.89 -9.66 5.60
CA ASP A 78 -4.84 -10.79 6.51
C ASP A 78 -4.65 -12.12 5.76
N PHE A 79 -4.06 -13.10 6.43
CA PHE A 79 -4.00 -14.49 5.95
C PHE A 79 -5.11 -15.33 6.60
N MET A 80 -5.51 -16.42 5.95
CA MET A 80 -6.63 -17.28 6.38
C MET A 80 -6.47 -17.94 7.76
N VAL A 81 -5.25 -18.06 8.28
CA VAL A 81 -4.99 -18.76 9.55
C VAL A 81 -4.50 -17.77 10.60
N ALA A 82 -3.31 -17.22 10.39
CA ALA A 82 -2.70 -16.23 11.25
C ALA A 82 -1.67 -15.42 10.47
N GLY A 83 -1.50 -14.17 10.86
CA GLY A 83 -0.57 -13.23 10.23
C GLY A 83 -1.26 -12.29 9.24
N ASN A 84 -0.52 -11.26 8.90
CA ASN A 84 -0.92 -10.24 7.95
C ASN A 84 0.31 -9.70 7.23
N VAL A 85 0.07 -8.95 6.16
CA VAL A 85 1.08 -8.18 5.46
C VAL A 85 0.56 -6.76 5.29
N MET A 86 1.45 -5.78 5.53
CA MET A 86 1.17 -4.37 5.31
C MET A 86 1.61 -4.01 3.89
N VAL A 87 0.64 -3.80 3.02
CA VAL A 87 0.85 -3.61 1.59
C VAL A 87 0.82 -2.13 1.25
N GLN A 88 1.78 -1.70 0.43
CA GLN A 88 1.85 -0.33 -0.03
C GLN A 88 0.81 -0.05 -1.13
N LEU A 89 -0.03 0.97 -0.96
CA LEU A 89 -0.96 1.40 -2.01
C LEU A 89 -0.23 2.30 -3.01
N SER A 90 -0.27 1.95 -4.30
CA SER A 90 0.33 2.73 -5.38
C SER A 90 -0.49 3.99 -5.72
N ASP A 91 -1.81 3.87 -5.67
CA ASP A 91 -2.76 4.87 -6.16
C ASP A 91 -3.85 5.19 -5.12
N GLY A 92 -3.57 4.97 -3.84
CA GLY A 92 -4.51 5.21 -2.75
C GLY A 92 -5.83 4.44 -2.95
N MET A 93 -6.96 5.15 -2.95
CA MET A 93 -8.31 4.58 -3.13
C MET A 93 -8.51 3.90 -4.50
N ASP A 94 -7.74 4.31 -5.52
CA ASP A 94 -7.80 3.74 -6.87
C ASP A 94 -6.81 2.60 -7.09
N THR A 95 -6.12 2.14 -6.04
CA THR A 95 -5.26 0.96 -6.16
C THR A 95 -6.11 -0.26 -6.51
N SER A 96 -5.72 -1.00 -7.55
CA SER A 96 -6.45 -2.20 -7.98
C SER A 96 -6.10 -3.42 -7.12
N ALA A 97 -6.98 -4.43 -7.11
CA ALA A 97 -6.73 -5.69 -6.43
C ALA A 97 -5.47 -6.40 -6.98
N GLY A 98 -5.26 -6.34 -8.30
CA GLY A 98 -4.07 -6.89 -8.94
C GLY A 98 -2.79 -6.21 -8.48
N ALA A 99 -2.79 -4.88 -8.36
CA ALA A 99 -1.63 -4.13 -7.87
C ALA A 99 -1.28 -4.50 -6.42
N ILE A 100 -2.29 -4.60 -5.53
CA ILE A 100 -2.09 -5.06 -4.14
C ILE A 100 -1.56 -6.49 -4.12
N LEU A 101 -2.07 -7.39 -4.96
CA LEU A 101 -1.59 -8.78 -5.03
C LEU A 101 -0.13 -8.87 -5.50
N SER A 102 0.27 -8.09 -6.51
CA SER A 102 1.66 -8.01 -6.97
C SER A 102 2.58 -7.46 -5.88
N GLU A 103 2.13 -6.45 -5.13
CA GLU A 103 2.87 -5.88 -4.02
C GLU A 103 3.04 -6.88 -2.87
N ILE A 104 2.01 -7.67 -2.56
CA ILE A 104 2.12 -8.81 -1.62
C ILE A 104 3.21 -9.79 -2.07
N GLY A 105 3.25 -10.15 -3.35
CA GLY A 105 4.29 -11.04 -3.86
C GLY A 105 5.69 -10.48 -3.70
N ARG A 106 5.85 -9.17 -3.87
CA ARG A 106 7.12 -8.48 -3.62
C ARG A 106 7.51 -8.52 -2.14
N GLU A 107 6.60 -8.15 -1.24
CA GLU A 107 6.84 -8.11 0.20
C GLU A 107 7.12 -9.50 0.80
N LEU A 108 6.44 -10.54 0.30
CA LEU A 108 6.61 -11.92 0.78
C LEU A 108 7.61 -12.74 -0.05
N ASN A 109 8.24 -12.13 -1.05
CA ASN A 109 9.14 -12.80 -1.99
C ASN A 109 8.54 -14.06 -2.64
N ILE A 110 7.29 -13.94 -3.11
CA ILE A 110 6.53 -14.98 -3.82
C ILE A 110 6.65 -14.74 -5.33
N GLU A 111 6.98 -15.79 -6.06
CA GLU A 111 7.08 -15.75 -7.52
C GLU A 111 5.74 -15.35 -8.18
N PRO A 112 5.75 -14.55 -9.26
CA PRO A 112 4.51 -14.15 -9.94
C PRO A 112 3.65 -15.30 -10.46
N SER A 113 4.25 -16.46 -10.75
CA SER A 113 3.55 -17.67 -11.18
C SER A 113 2.74 -18.26 -10.02
N THR A 114 3.37 -18.40 -8.84
CA THR A 114 2.74 -18.87 -7.61
C THR A 114 1.66 -17.91 -7.10
N LEU A 115 1.78 -16.60 -7.34
CA LEU A 115 0.71 -15.65 -7.02
C LEU A 115 -0.62 -15.97 -7.73
N ARG A 116 -0.62 -16.68 -8.88
CA ARG A 116 -1.83 -16.97 -9.66
C ARG A 116 -2.81 -17.89 -8.95
N ILE A 117 -2.33 -18.71 -8.01
CA ILE A 117 -3.21 -19.57 -7.20
C ILE A 117 -3.88 -18.79 -6.06
N PHE A 118 -3.51 -17.52 -5.84
CA PHE A 118 -4.11 -16.64 -4.85
C PHE A 118 -4.95 -15.53 -5.49
N ALA A 119 -5.84 -14.96 -4.69
CA ALA A 119 -6.62 -13.77 -5.01
C ALA A 119 -6.85 -12.96 -3.74
N LEU A 120 -7.20 -11.68 -3.91
CA LEU A 120 -7.71 -10.86 -2.82
C LEU A 120 -9.20 -11.07 -2.63
N TRP A 121 -9.58 -11.11 -1.37
CA TRP A 121 -10.96 -11.23 -0.93
C TRP A 121 -11.29 -10.08 0.00
N VAL A 122 -12.54 -9.63 -0.03
CA VAL A 122 -13.11 -8.81 1.03
C VAL A 122 -13.95 -9.74 1.89
N CYS A 123 -13.56 -9.86 3.15
CA CYS A 123 -14.17 -10.76 4.10
C CYS A 123 -14.71 -10.00 5.30
N SER A 124 -15.73 -10.57 5.90
CA SER A 124 -16.40 -10.12 7.10
C SER A 124 -16.96 -11.37 7.80
N GLU A 125 -17.67 -11.20 8.92
CA GLU A 125 -18.17 -12.34 9.68
C GLU A 125 -19.17 -13.17 8.86
N SER A 126 -20.07 -12.52 8.13
CA SER A 126 -21.14 -13.22 7.39
C SER A 126 -20.90 -13.34 5.88
N LEU A 127 -19.93 -12.63 5.31
CA LEU A 127 -19.73 -12.60 3.86
C LEU A 127 -18.26 -12.52 3.44
N CYS A 128 -17.89 -13.32 2.44
CA CYS A 128 -16.58 -13.28 1.77
C CYS A 128 -16.76 -13.22 0.26
N LEU A 129 -16.13 -12.24 -0.40
CA LEU A 129 -16.23 -12.04 -1.85
C LEU A 129 -14.85 -11.95 -2.51
N GLN A 130 -14.63 -12.70 -3.59
CA GLN A 130 -13.41 -12.59 -4.38
C GLN A 130 -13.44 -11.30 -5.19
N LEU A 131 -12.32 -10.58 -5.20
CA LEU A 131 -12.13 -9.46 -6.09
C LEU A 131 -11.55 -9.90 -7.42
N LYS A 132 -12.00 -9.26 -8.50
CA LYS A 132 -11.32 -9.33 -9.79
C LYS A 132 -10.08 -8.42 -9.76
N PRO A 133 -9.04 -8.70 -10.56
CA PRO A 133 -7.79 -7.91 -10.54
C PRO A 133 -7.98 -6.41 -10.77
N ASP A 134 -8.99 -6.01 -11.53
CA ASP A 134 -9.32 -4.62 -11.87
C ASP A 134 -10.19 -3.91 -10.83
N HIS A 135 -10.81 -4.63 -9.89
CA HIS A 135 -11.61 -4.02 -8.83
C HIS A 135 -10.77 -3.14 -7.90
N LYS A 136 -11.41 -2.12 -7.30
CA LYS A 136 -10.82 -1.22 -6.30
C LYS A 136 -11.18 -1.71 -4.89
N PRO A 137 -10.27 -2.37 -4.15
CA PRO A 137 -10.64 -3.04 -2.90
C PRO A 137 -11.11 -2.06 -1.82
N LEU A 138 -10.48 -0.89 -1.73
CA LEU A 138 -10.80 0.13 -0.71
C LEU A 138 -12.24 0.64 -0.81
N ALA A 139 -12.82 0.67 -2.02
CA ALA A 139 -14.22 1.05 -2.22
C ALA A 139 -15.21 0.06 -1.56
N HIS A 140 -14.77 -1.17 -1.28
CA HIS A 140 -15.57 -2.23 -0.66
C HIS A 140 -15.37 -2.34 0.86
N LEU A 141 -14.40 -1.61 1.44
CA LEU A 141 -14.15 -1.59 2.88
C LEU A 141 -15.02 -0.57 3.63
N ASN A 142 -15.83 0.21 2.92
CA ASN A 142 -16.80 1.09 3.55
C ASN A 142 -17.92 0.27 4.23
N VAL A 143 -17.93 0.28 5.57
CA VAL A 143 -18.86 -0.51 6.40
C VAL A 143 -20.33 -0.31 5.99
N LYS A 144 -20.77 0.92 5.73
CA LYS A 144 -22.16 1.21 5.36
C LYS A 144 -22.52 0.58 4.00
N LYS A 145 -21.65 0.71 3.00
CA LYS A 145 -21.86 0.08 1.69
C LYS A 145 -21.76 -1.45 1.76
N TRP A 146 -20.89 -1.97 2.63
CA TRP A 146 -20.72 -3.40 2.82
C TRP A 146 -21.94 -4.04 3.47
N ARG A 147 -22.50 -3.43 4.53
CA ARG A 147 -23.73 -3.90 5.18
C ARG A 147 -24.89 -4.04 4.19
N ALA A 148 -25.07 -3.07 3.30
CA ALA A 148 -26.08 -3.15 2.25
C ALA A 148 -25.87 -4.36 1.30
N LYS A 149 -24.63 -4.85 1.12
CA LYS A 149 -24.38 -6.11 0.38
C LYS A 149 -24.71 -7.33 1.23
N VAL A 150 -24.36 -7.31 2.51
CA VAL A 150 -24.66 -8.41 3.45
C VAL A 150 -26.17 -8.60 3.57
N GLU A 151 -26.93 -7.53 3.80
CA GLU A 151 -28.40 -7.58 3.84
C GLU A 151 -29.01 -8.08 2.52
N LYS A 152 -28.37 -7.78 1.39
CA LYS A 152 -28.86 -8.20 0.07
C LYS A 152 -28.57 -9.68 -0.22
N TRP A 153 -27.46 -10.21 0.24
CA TRP A 153 -26.93 -11.52 -0.17
C TRP A 153 -26.88 -12.55 0.96
N THR A 154 -27.31 -12.19 2.16
CA THR A 154 -27.36 -13.06 3.34
C THR A 154 -28.63 -12.76 4.14
N ASP A 155 -29.14 -13.75 4.87
CA ASP A 155 -30.30 -13.59 5.77
C ASP A 155 -29.91 -13.05 7.16
N GLN A 156 -28.70 -12.50 7.31
CA GLN A 156 -28.13 -12.09 8.60
C GLN A 156 -28.21 -10.58 8.77
N GLU A 157 -28.91 -10.14 9.81
CA GLU A 157 -28.96 -8.74 10.22
C GLU A 157 -27.89 -8.47 11.29
N ASN A 158 -26.63 -8.43 10.87
CA ASN A 158 -25.49 -8.32 11.80
C ASN A 158 -24.93 -6.89 11.87
N SER A 159 -24.99 -6.29 13.06
CA SER A 159 -24.42 -4.96 13.33
C SER A 159 -22.89 -4.94 13.47
N ARG A 160 -22.22 -6.10 13.47
CA ARG A 160 -20.76 -6.23 13.68
C ARG A 160 -19.94 -6.41 12.41
N GLU A 161 -20.57 -6.34 11.24
CA GLU A 161 -19.91 -6.45 9.94
C GLU A 161 -18.75 -5.44 9.78
N ARG A 162 -17.52 -5.96 9.71
CA ARG A 162 -16.29 -5.21 9.48
C ARG A 162 -15.50 -5.82 8.32
N PRO A 163 -15.69 -5.30 7.10
CA PRO A 163 -14.95 -5.81 5.95
C PRO A 163 -13.45 -5.54 6.11
N HIS A 164 -12.64 -6.55 5.81
CA HIS A 164 -11.18 -6.48 5.78
C HIS A 164 -10.67 -7.27 4.56
N LEU A 165 -9.43 -6.99 4.14
CA LEU A 165 -8.81 -7.69 3.02
C LEU A 165 -8.15 -8.97 3.49
N VAL A 166 -8.36 -10.05 2.72
CA VAL A 166 -7.78 -11.35 2.99
C VAL A 166 -7.11 -11.89 1.73
N LEU A 167 -5.87 -12.35 1.86
CA LEU A 167 -5.21 -13.15 0.84
C LEU A 167 -5.63 -14.61 1.00
N ARG A 168 -6.18 -15.18 -0.06
CA ARG A 168 -6.75 -16.53 -0.04
C ARG A 168 -6.58 -17.19 -1.40
N ARG A 169 -6.68 -18.51 -1.44
CA ARG A 169 -6.74 -19.28 -2.69
C ARG A 169 -7.80 -18.70 -3.65
N SER A 170 -7.41 -18.48 -4.89
CA SER A 170 -8.34 -18.08 -5.95
C SER A 170 -9.39 -19.17 -6.16
N ALA A 171 -10.67 -18.77 -6.24
CA ALA A 171 -11.75 -19.68 -6.62
C ALA A 171 -11.59 -20.21 -8.05
N HIS A 172 -10.81 -19.51 -8.88
CA HIS A 172 -10.50 -19.92 -10.26
C HIS A 172 -9.23 -20.76 -10.37
N ALA A 173 -8.50 -21.01 -9.27
CA ALA A 173 -7.31 -21.85 -9.32
C ALA A 173 -7.73 -23.31 -9.59
N THR A 174 -7.18 -23.88 -10.68
CA THR A 174 -7.41 -25.28 -11.05
C THR A 174 -6.32 -26.17 -10.47
N LEU A 175 -6.63 -27.46 -10.29
CA LEU A 175 -5.64 -28.45 -9.84
C LEU A 175 -4.42 -28.50 -10.77
N ALA A 176 -4.62 -28.36 -12.08
CA ALA A 176 -3.53 -28.34 -13.05
C ALA A 176 -2.55 -27.18 -12.80
N THR A 177 -3.09 -25.99 -12.52
CA THR A 177 -2.28 -24.81 -12.18
C THR A 177 -1.47 -25.03 -10.90
N GLU A 178 -2.06 -25.67 -9.88
CA GLU A 178 -1.36 -25.96 -8.62
C GLU A 178 -0.26 -27.02 -8.78
N LEU A 179 -0.53 -28.07 -9.58
CA LEU A 179 0.43 -29.13 -9.84
C LEU A 179 1.63 -28.63 -10.65
N GLN A 180 1.41 -27.74 -11.62
CA GLN A 180 2.49 -27.15 -12.42
C GLN A 180 3.49 -26.38 -11.53
N GLU A 181 3.00 -25.53 -10.64
CA GLU A 181 3.85 -24.81 -9.68
C GLU A 181 4.57 -25.78 -8.72
N GLY A 182 3.86 -26.80 -8.23
CA GLY A 182 4.46 -27.80 -7.34
C GLY A 182 5.54 -28.66 -7.99
N MET A 183 5.45 -28.90 -9.30
CA MET A 183 6.47 -29.60 -10.08
C MET A 183 7.70 -28.71 -10.32
N GLU A 184 7.49 -27.44 -10.71
CA GLU A 184 8.58 -26.48 -10.88
C GLU A 184 9.38 -26.27 -9.58
N ASP A 185 8.70 -26.20 -8.43
CA ASP A 185 9.35 -26.08 -7.12
C ASP A 185 10.21 -27.30 -6.76
N ARG A 186 9.76 -28.51 -7.12
CA ARG A 186 10.53 -29.75 -6.93
C ARG A 186 11.76 -29.78 -7.82
N GLU A 187 11.61 -29.42 -9.09
CA GLU A 187 12.72 -29.35 -10.05
C GLU A 187 13.76 -28.29 -9.62
N ARG A 188 13.32 -27.12 -9.15
CA ARG A 188 14.20 -26.07 -8.61
C ARG A 188 14.97 -26.52 -7.37
N LYS A 189 14.33 -27.28 -6.46
CA LYS A 189 15.00 -27.85 -5.27
C LYS A 189 16.06 -28.87 -5.67
N ASN A 190 15.72 -29.79 -6.56
CA ASN A 190 16.66 -30.80 -7.06
C ASN A 190 17.88 -30.14 -7.74
N MET A 191 17.67 -29.12 -8.59
CA MET A 191 18.77 -28.45 -9.29
C MET A 191 19.71 -27.65 -8.35
N LYS A 192 19.22 -27.17 -7.20
CA LYS A 192 20.05 -26.53 -6.16
C LYS A 192 20.89 -27.54 -5.37
N GLU A 193 20.41 -28.78 -5.25
CA GLU A 193 21.11 -29.87 -4.56
C GLU A 193 22.30 -30.40 -5.37
N TYR A 194 22.21 -30.40 -6.71
CA TYR A 194 23.31 -30.76 -7.63
C TYR A 194 24.41 -29.69 -7.77
N ARG A 195 24.26 -28.51 -7.14
CA ARG A 195 25.24 -27.41 -7.20
C ARG A 195 26.03 -27.20 -5.88
N LYS A 196 25.95 -28.14 -4.94
CA LYS A 196 26.81 -28.23 -3.75
C LYS A 196 27.75 -29.41 -3.89
#